data_AF-A0A8J5J9X6-F1
#
_entry.id   AF-A0A8J5J9X6-F1
#
_cell.length_a   1.000
_cell.length_b   1.000
_cell.length_c   1.000
_cell.angle_alpha   90.00
_cell.angle_beta   90.00
_cell.angle_gamma   90.00
#
_symmetry.space_group_name_H-M   'P 1'
#
loop_
_entity.id
_entity.type
_entity.pdbx_description
1 polymer ?
#
loop_
_entity_poly.entity_id
_entity_poly.type
_entity_poly.pdbx_seq_one_letter_code
_entity_poly.pdbx_strand_id
1 'polypeptide(L)'
;MWGEFEGDENEKKSEELDASASPELCRQSEDPEVVLSLPPLRDRLIHYMAASTIILKSQQRYEPDLTYQERKDIVQKLLDQKPGQFLYRFGKQLEREHLQYFLKYEGDAEVDHYLTEALKHKNEHTKKITVLNRRYSALQKLRRSGDYFSEKEMERRNPLLYDQLIGKHQTSEEREDKYKIDKSDVK
;
A
#
# COMPACT_ATOMS: atom_id res chain seq x y z
N MET A 1 -26.58 7.15 20.31
CA MET A 1 -27.71 6.78 19.45
C MET A 1 -27.16 6.73 18.03
N TRP A 2 -26.76 5.54 17.58
CA TRP A 2 -26.19 5.31 16.25
C TRP A 2 -27.35 5.00 15.31
N GLY A 3 -27.43 5.72 14.18
CA GLY A 3 -28.51 5.63 13.21
C GLY A 3 -28.52 4.30 12.47
N GLU A 4 -29.75 3.86 12.18
CA GLU A 4 -30.14 2.60 11.55
C GLU A 4 -29.58 2.49 10.13
N PHE A 5 -29.02 1.33 9.81
CA PHE A 5 -28.55 0.93 8.48
C PHE A 5 -29.65 0.02 7.91
N GLU A 6 -30.44 0.54 6.98
CA GLU A 6 -31.41 -0.26 6.22
C GLU A 6 -30.65 -1.10 5.18
N GLY A 7 -30.70 -2.42 5.36
CA GLY A 7 -30.22 -3.39 4.38
C GLY A 7 -31.38 -3.90 3.55
N ASP A 8 -31.29 -3.74 2.23
CA ASP A 8 -32.18 -4.36 1.25
C ASP A 8 -32.02 -5.89 1.30
N GLU A 9 -33.08 -6.59 1.71
CA GLU A 9 -33.23 -8.03 1.57
C GLU A 9 -33.82 -8.34 0.19
N ASN A 10 -33.07 -9.08 -0.64
CA ASN A 10 -33.56 -9.59 -1.92
C ASN A 10 -33.82 -11.10 -1.81
N GLU A 11 -35.08 -11.45 -1.60
CA GLU A 11 -35.59 -12.82 -1.75
C GLU A 11 -35.70 -13.22 -3.23
N LYS A 12 -35.30 -14.45 -3.55
CA LYS A 12 -35.92 -15.37 -4.55
C LYS A 12 -35.13 -16.69 -4.55
N LYS A 13 -35.66 -17.71 -3.87
CA LYS A 13 -36.62 -18.73 -4.33
C LYS A 13 -35.93 -19.91 -5.02
N SER A 14 -35.99 -21.02 -4.31
CA SER A 14 -35.63 -22.40 -4.64
C SER A 14 -36.48 -22.98 -5.78
N GLU A 15 -35.87 -23.87 -6.56
CA GLU A 15 -36.58 -24.92 -7.32
C GLU A 15 -35.65 -26.15 -7.41
N GLU A 16 -36.03 -27.22 -6.69
CA GLU A 16 -35.52 -28.58 -6.78
C GLU A 16 -36.31 -29.34 -7.84
N LEU A 17 -35.65 -30.14 -8.69
CA LEU A 17 -36.26 -31.25 -9.41
C LEU A 17 -35.28 -32.44 -9.53
N ASP A 18 -35.81 -33.60 -9.16
CA ASP A 18 -35.15 -34.88 -8.95
C ASP A 18 -34.85 -35.69 -10.23
N ALA A 19 -33.93 -36.64 -10.03
CA ALA A 19 -33.92 -38.03 -10.54
C ALA A 19 -33.45 -38.37 -11.97
N SER A 20 -32.29 -39.05 -11.96
CA SER A 20 -32.06 -40.41 -12.50
C SER A 20 -31.48 -40.61 -13.91
N ALA A 21 -30.64 -41.64 -13.97
CA ALA A 21 -30.21 -42.46 -15.12
C ALA A 21 -28.99 -42.01 -15.95
N SER A 22 -27.85 -42.64 -15.66
CA SER A 22 -26.86 -43.05 -16.70
C SER A 22 -27.46 -44.23 -17.49
N PRO A 23 -27.12 -44.48 -18.78
CA PRO A 23 -25.81 -45.05 -19.13
C PRO A 23 -25.22 -44.76 -20.55
N GLU A 24 -23.95 -45.14 -20.70
CA GLU A 24 -23.23 -45.61 -21.92
C GLU A 24 -22.76 -44.67 -23.06
N LEU A 25 -21.44 -44.41 -23.00
CA LEU A 25 -20.36 -44.65 -23.98
C LEU A 25 -20.41 -44.18 -25.47
N CYS A 26 -19.28 -43.55 -25.81
CA CYS A 26 -18.51 -43.61 -27.07
C CYS A 26 -18.74 -42.50 -28.13
N ARG A 27 -17.89 -41.48 -28.07
CA ARG A 27 -17.23 -40.95 -29.27
C ARG A 27 -15.83 -40.44 -28.94
N GLN A 28 -14.85 -41.21 -29.40
CA GLN A 28 -13.45 -40.81 -29.47
C GLN A 28 -13.32 -39.71 -30.52
N SER A 29 -12.77 -38.57 -30.12
CA SER A 29 -11.99 -37.72 -31.00
C SER A 29 -10.83 -37.19 -30.16
N GLU A 30 -9.66 -37.75 -30.41
CA GLU A 30 -8.39 -37.31 -29.88
C GLU A 30 -8.05 -35.95 -30.51
N ASP A 31 -8.33 -34.87 -29.78
CA ASP A 31 -7.59 -33.64 -29.98
C ASP A 31 -6.41 -33.69 -29.03
N PRO A 32 -5.14 -33.58 -29.50
CA PRO A 32 -4.04 -33.42 -28.59
C PRO A 32 -4.26 -32.08 -27.88
N GLU A 33 -4.67 -32.14 -26.61
CA GLU A 33 -4.62 -31.02 -25.69
C GLU A 33 -3.20 -30.47 -25.75
N VAL A 34 -3.01 -29.39 -26.50
CA VAL A 34 -1.87 -28.53 -26.34
C VAL A 34 -2.04 -27.96 -24.96
N VAL A 35 -1.44 -28.63 -23.98
CA VAL A 35 -1.16 -28.08 -22.67
C VAL A 35 -0.33 -26.84 -22.96
N LEU A 36 -1.01 -25.69 -23.08
CA LEU A 36 -0.41 -24.37 -23.04
C LEU A 36 0.17 -24.25 -21.65
N SER A 37 1.33 -24.87 -21.45
CA SER A 37 2.09 -24.78 -20.23
C SER A 37 2.40 -23.30 -20.07
N LEU A 38 1.69 -22.68 -19.12
CA LEU A 38 1.90 -21.29 -18.76
C LEU A 38 3.41 -21.15 -18.55
N PRO A 39 4.10 -20.19 -19.21
CA PRO A 39 5.54 -20.03 -19.04
C PRO A 39 5.85 -19.93 -17.55
N PRO A 40 6.95 -20.55 -17.10
CA PRO A 40 7.22 -20.71 -15.68
C PRO A 40 7.15 -19.36 -14.98
N LEU A 41 6.65 -19.35 -13.74
CA LEU A 41 6.34 -18.13 -13.00
C LEU A 41 7.55 -17.17 -12.90
N ARG A 42 8.76 -17.74 -12.93
CA ARG A 42 10.03 -17.03 -13.08
C ARG A 42 10.10 -16.17 -14.34
N ASP A 43 9.78 -16.73 -15.51
CA ASP A 43 9.91 -16.05 -16.79
C ASP A 43 8.88 -14.92 -16.93
N ARG A 44 7.69 -15.12 -16.35
CA ARG A 44 6.66 -14.07 -16.25
C ARG A 44 7.12 -12.90 -15.41
N LEU A 45 7.70 -13.18 -14.23
CA LEU A 45 8.29 -12.17 -13.36
C LEU A 45 9.41 -11.40 -14.07
N ILE A 46 10.31 -12.12 -14.74
CA ILE A 46 11.42 -11.51 -15.48
C ILE A 46 10.88 -10.61 -16.62
N HIS A 47 9.93 -11.12 -17.40
CA HIS A 47 9.30 -10.37 -18.49
C HIS A 47 8.60 -9.12 -17.97
N TYR A 48 7.80 -9.24 -16.91
CA TYR A 48 7.12 -8.12 -16.26
C TYR A 48 8.09 -7.01 -15.88
N MET A 49 9.20 -7.36 -15.21
CA MET A 49 10.20 -6.39 -14.82
C MET A 49 10.93 -5.76 -16.01
N ALA A 50 11.27 -6.56 -17.02
CA ALA A 50 11.93 -6.05 -18.24
C ALA A 50 11.01 -5.11 -19.05
N ALA A 51 9.69 -5.32 -19.01
CA ALA A 51 8.70 -4.48 -19.68
C ALA A 51 8.29 -3.23 -18.87
N SER A 52 8.37 -3.28 -17.54
CA SER A 52 7.99 -2.17 -16.64
C SER A 52 8.86 -0.92 -16.80
N THR A 53 8.55 0.19 -16.13
CA THR A 53 9.42 1.40 -16.09
C THR A 53 10.38 1.42 -14.88
N ILE A 54 10.58 0.27 -14.24
CA ILE A 54 11.38 0.16 -13.02
C ILE A 54 12.87 0.41 -13.31
N ILE A 55 13.51 1.23 -12.47
CA ILE A 55 14.95 1.48 -12.49
C ILE A 55 15.68 0.24 -11.92
N LEU A 56 16.32 -0.54 -12.78
CA LEU A 56 17.02 -1.77 -12.40
C LEU A 56 18.45 -1.53 -11.92
N LYS A 57 19.13 -0.54 -12.51
CA LYS A 57 20.50 -0.13 -12.18
C LYS A 57 20.59 1.40 -12.20
N SER A 58 21.57 1.94 -11.47
CA SER A 58 21.95 3.35 -11.63
C SER A 58 22.56 3.54 -13.01
N GLN A 59 21.93 4.35 -13.86
CA GLN A 59 22.45 4.74 -15.17
C GLN A 59 23.05 6.15 -15.08
N GLN A 60 24.17 6.38 -15.76
CA GLN A 60 24.78 7.71 -15.86
C GLN A 60 24.06 8.54 -16.92
N ARG A 61 24.12 9.88 -16.83
CA ARG A 61 23.42 10.80 -17.75
C ARG A 61 23.78 10.62 -19.23
N TYR A 62 24.95 10.06 -19.53
CA TYR A 62 25.46 9.86 -20.89
C TYR A 62 25.39 8.41 -21.35
N GLU A 63 24.83 7.51 -20.52
CA GLU A 63 24.61 6.13 -20.93
C GLU A 63 23.30 6.02 -21.72
N PRO A 64 23.25 5.17 -22.76
CA PRO A 64 22.01 4.86 -23.44
C PRO A 64 21.06 4.10 -22.52
N ASP A 65 19.75 4.26 -22.78
CA ASP A 65 18.72 3.52 -22.07
C ASP A 65 18.91 2.01 -22.25
N LEU A 66 18.66 1.25 -21.17
CA LEU A 66 18.75 -0.20 -21.20
C LEU A 66 17.76 -0.81 -22.19
N THR A 67 18.27 -1.65 -23.09
CA THR A 67 17.43 -2.44 -23.99
C THR A 67 16.68 -3.52 -23.23
N TYR A 68 15.55 -3.99 -23.78
CA TYR A 68 14.74 -5.03 -23.16
C TYR A 68 15.53 -6.30 -22.78
N GLN A 69 16.45 -6.74 -23.65
CA GLN A 69 17.27 -7.93 -23.39
C GLN A 69 18.28 -7.69 -22.26
N GLU A 70 18.94 -6.54 -22.22
CA GLU A 70 19.84 -6.20 -21.12
C GLU A 70 19.10 -6.11 -19.78
N ARG A 71 17.88 -5.56 -19.79
CA ARG A 71 17.01 -5.53 -18.60
C ARG A 71 16.68 -6.93 -18.12
N LYS A 72 16.32 -7.82 -19.05
CA LYS A 72 16.05 -9.24 -18.78
C LYS A 72 17.25 -9.90 -18.11
N ASP A 73 18.43 -9.73 -18.68
CA ASP A 73 19.68 -10.30 -18.16
C ASP A 73 20.03 -9.78 -16.76
N ILE A 74 19.83 -8.48 -16.51
CA ILE A 74 20.06 -7.88 -15.19
C ILE A 74 19.11 -8.48 -14.15
N VAL A 75 17.81 -8.56 -14.45
CA VAL A 75 16.82 -9.13 -13.53
C VAL A 75 17.14 -10.59 -13.22
N GLN A 76 17.47 -11.37 -14.26
CA GLN A 76 17.84 -12.78 -14.10
C GLN A 76 19.06 -12.94 -13.19
N LYS A 77 20.13 -12.18 -13.43
CA LYS A 77 21.33 -12.20 -12.59
C LYS A 77 21.02 -11.84 -11.14
N LEU A 78 20.18 -10.82 -10.90
CA LEU A 78 19.80 -10.41 -9.54
C LEU A 78 19.00 -11.47 -8.79
N LEU A 79 18.05 -12.11 -9.49
CA LEU A 79 17.24 -13.21 -8.94
C LEU A 79 18.09 -14.43 -8.56
N ASP A 80 19.06 -14.78 -9.41
CA ASP A 80 19.91 -15.95 -9.21
C ASP A 80 20.97 -15.71 -8.13
N GLN A 81 21.47 -14.47 -7.98
CA GLN A 81 22.49 -14.14 -6.99
C GLN A 81 21.93 -13.99 -5.57
N LYS A 82 20.91 -13.14 -5.38
CA LYS A 82 20.40 -12.77 -4.04
C LYS A 82 18.89 -12.50 -4.05
N PRO A 83 18.05 -13.52 -3.87
CA PRO A 83 16.59 -13.38 -3.90
C PRO A 83 16.04 -12.46 -2.79
N GLY A 84 16.62 -12.49 -1.58
CA GLY A 84 16.22 -11.60 -0.48
C GLY A 84 16.47 -10.12 -0.79
N GLN A 85 17.66 -9.79 -1.27
CA GLN A 85 18.01 -8.43 -1.70
C GLN A 85 17.15 -7.92 -2.86
N PHE A 86 16.78 -8.83 -3.77
CA PHE A 86 15.86 -8.54 -4.85
C PHE A 86 14.47 -8.16 -4.33
N LEU A 87 13.91 -8.93 -3.40
CA LEU A 87 12.62 -8.60 -2.76
C LEU A 87 12.68 -7.29 -1.98
N TYR A 88 13.76 -7.02 -1.27
CA TYR A 88 13.94 -5.73 -0.57
C TYR A 88 13.83 -4.54 -1.52
N ARG A 89 14.47 -4.61 -2.70
CA ARG A 89 14.46 -3.53 -3.68
C ARG A 89 13.16 -3.44 -4.47
N PHE A 90 12.68 -4.55 -5.00
CA PHE A 90 11.63 -4.58 -6.02
C PHE A 90 10.30 -5.13 -5.51
N GLY A 91 10.25 -5.76 -4.34
CA GLY A 91 9.07 -6.46 -3.83
C GLY A 91 7.80 -5.61 -3.76
N LYS A 92 7.92 -4.30 -3.51
CA LYS A 92 6.77 -3.38 -3.52
C LYS A 92 6.14 -3.18 -4.90
N GLN A 93 6.93 -3.32 -5.96
CA GLN A 93 6.53 -3.10 -7.35
C GLN A 93 6.01 -4.39 -7.99
N LEU A 94 6.34 -5.56 -7.46
CA LEU A 94 5.89 -6.86 -7.97
C LEU A 94 4.41 -7.12 -7.70
N GLU A 95 3.77 -7.88 -8.58
CA GLU A 95 2.40 -8.36 -8.40
C GLU A 95 2.34 -9.57 -7.46
N ARG A 96 1.14 -9.84 -6.91
CA ARG A 96 0.95 -10.96 -5.98
C ARG A 96 1.31 -12.31 -6.61
N GLU A 97 1.03 -12.47 -7.89
CA GLU A 97 1.36 -13.67 -8.65
C GLU A 97 2.87 -13.91 -8.66
N HIS A 98 3.66 -12.87 -8.92
CA HIS A 98 5.11 -12.98 -8.98
C HIS A 98 5.74 -13.28 -7.61
N LEU A 99 5.11 -12.83 -6.52
CA LEU A 99 5.58 -13.10 -5.16
C LEU A 99 5.52 -14.61 -4.82
N GLN A 100 4.64 -15.37 -5.47
CA GLN A 100 4.57 -16.83 -5.30
C GLN A 100 5.87 -17.53 -5.73
N TYR A 101 6.68 -16.93 -6.61
CA TYR A 101 7.98 -17.46 -7.01
C TYR A 101 8.91 -17.70 -5.82
N PHE A 102 8.79 -16.87 -4.79
CA PHE A 102 9.72 -16.84 -3.66
C PHE A 102 9.37 -17.87 -2.57
N LEU A 103 8.20 -18.51 -2.64
CA LEU A 103 7.82 -19.58 -1.72
C LEU A 103 8.79 -20.77 -1.75
N LYS A 104 9.51 -20.96 -2.85
CA LYS A 104 10.55 -22.00 -2.96
C LYS A 104 11.79 -21.76 -2.08
N TYR A 105 11.93 -20.55 -1.53
CA TYR A 105 13.01 -20.18 -0.60
C TYR A 105 12.50 -20.12 0.85
N GLU A 106 11.35 -20.72 1.14
CA GLU A 106 10.82 -20.83 2.50
C GLU A 106 11.87 -21.43 3.44
N GLY A 107 12.09 -20.76 4.58
CA GLY A 107 13.15 -21.09 5.54
C GLY A 107 14.36 -20.15 5.49
N ASP A 108 14.51 -19.33 4.45
CA ASP A 108 15.43 -18.20 4.46
C ASP A 108 14.76 -16.99 5.14
N ALA A 109 15.24 -16.63 6.33
CA ALA A 109 14.68 -15.55 7.14
C ALA A 109 14.65 -14.19 6.42
N GLU A 110 15.62 -13.91 5.54
CA GLU A 110 15.63 -12.65 4.78
C GLU A 110 14.51 -12.63 3.74
N VAL A 111 14.37 -13.72 2.99
CA VAL A 111 13.35 -13.86 1.94
C VAL A 111 11.96 -13.83 2.56
N ASP A 112 11.75 -14.60 3.63
CA ASP A 112 10.46 -14.69 4.32
C ASP A 112 10.02 -13.33 4.89
N HIS A 113 10.96 -12.57 5.48
CA HIS A 113 10.69 -11.23 5.98
C HIS A 113 10.24 -10.29 4.87
N TYR A 114 11.03 -10.18 3.79
CA TYR A 114 10.72 -9.25 2.70
C TYR A 114 9.49 -9.69 1.88
N LEU A 115 9.25 -10.99 1.76
CA LEU A 115 8.04 -11.54 1.15
C LEU A 115 6.79 -11.13 1.95
N THR A 116 6.84 -11.30 3.27
CA THR A 116 5.77 -10.90 4.18
C THR A 116 5.49 -9.39 4.09
N GLU A 117 6.53 -8.56 4.09
CA GLU A 117 6.41 -7.11 3.96
C GLU A 117 5.84 -6.70 2.60
N ALA A 118 6.27 -7.34 1.52
CA ALA A 118 5.73 -7.12 0.18
C ALA A 118 4.24 -7.46 0.11
N LEU A 119 3.82 -8.59 0.69
CA LEU A 119 2.41 -9.01 0.75
C LEU A 119 1.55 -8.07 1.59
N LYS A 120 2.03 -7.63 2.76
CA LYS A 120 1.36 -6.60 3.57
C LYS A 120 1.16 -5.31 2.77
N HIS A 121 2.16 -4.91 2.00
CA HIS A 121 2.09 -3.79 1.05
C HIS A 121 1.20 -4.04 -0.17
N LYS A 122 0.60 -5.21 -0.35
CA LYS A 122 -0.41 -5.45 -1.41
C LYS A 122 -1.82 -5.52 -0.85
N ASN A 123 -1.98 -5.56 0.47
CA ASN A 123 -3.29 -5.50 1.11
C ASN A 123 -3.70 -4.01 1.30
N GLU A 124 -4.85 -3.63 0.76
CA GLU A 124 -5.34 -2.24 0.85
C GLU A 124 -5.82 -1.88 2.25
N HIS A 125 -6.44 -2.84 2.94
CA HIS A 125 -6.98 -2.64 4.27
C HIS A 125 -5.84 -2.33 5.27
N THR A 126 -4.78 -3.13 5.24
CA THR A 126 -3.58 -2.91 6.06
C THR A 126 -2.95 -1.56 5.76
N LYS A 127 -2.79 -1.17 4.48
CA LYS A 127 -2.27 0.15 4.10
C LYS A 127 -3.07 1.30 4.70
N LYS A 128 -4.41 1.25 4.55
CA LYS A 128 -5.32 2.27 5.09
C LYS A 128 -5.14 2.38 6.60
N ILE A 129 -5.13 1.25 7.31
CA ILE A 129 -4.93 1.20 8.76
C ILE A 129 -3.55 1.73 9.15
N THR A 130 -2.47 1.35 8.46
CA THR A 130 -1.11 1.84 8.74
C THR A 130 -1.03 3.36 8.63
N VAL A 131 -1.68 3.97 7.62
CA VAL A 131 -1.73 5.43 7.47
C VAL A 131 -2.52 6.07 8.61
N LEU A 132 -3.67 5.50 8.98
CA LEU A 132 -4.48 5.97 10.10
C LEU A 132 -3.71 5.90 11.42
N ASN A 133 -3.06 4.78 11.71
CA ASN A 133 -2.26 4.57 12.91
C ASN A 133 -1.06 5.53 12.97
N ARG A 134 -0.40 5.80 11.83
CA ARG A 134 0.68 6.79 11.75
C ARG A 134 0.18 8.19 12.06
N ARG A 135 -0.95 8.60 11.47
CA ARG A 135 -1.59 9.90 11.71
C ARG A 135 -2.03 10.05 13.17
N TYR A 136 -2.64 9.00 13.72
CA TYR A 136 -3.03 8.95 15.12
C TYR A 136 -1.83 9.07 16.05
N SER A 137 -0.74 8.33 15.79
CA SER A 137 0.51 8.45 16.56
C SER A 137 1.09 9.87 16.51
N ALA A 138 1.09 10.51 15.33
CA ALA A 138 1.52 11.91 15.20
C ALA A 138 0.62 12.86 16.01
N LEU A 139 -0.71 12.71 15.92
CA LEU A 139 -1.66 13.48 16.73
C LEU A 139 -1.43 13.31 18.23
N GLN A 140 -1.18 12.06 18.67
CA GLN A 140 -0.87 11.76 20.07
C GLN A 140 0.41 12.44 20.54
N LYS A 141 1.44 12.53 19.69
CA LYS A 141 2.66 13.28 19.99
C LYS A 141 2.38 14.77 20.14
N LEU A 142 1.62 15.37 19.22
CA LEU A 142 1.24 16.78 19.28
C LEU A 142 0.40 17.11 20.53
N ARG A 143 -0.49 16.20 20.93
CA ARG A 143 -1.27 16.35 22.16
C ARG A 143 -0.39 16.29 23.40
N ARG A 144 0.59 15.39 23.44
CA ARG A 144 1.52 15.23 24.57
C ARG A 144 2.49 16.39 24.72
N SER A 145 2.97 16.98 23.62
CA SER A 145 3.82 18.17 23.68
C SER A 145 3.06 19.39 24.18
N GLY A 146 1.75 19.48 23.94
CA GLY A 146 0.90 20.61 24.38
C GLY A 146 1.06 21.88 23.54
N ASP A 147 2.23 22.10 22.95
CA ASP A 147 2.55 23.33 22.19
C ASP A 147 1.64 23.55 20.98
N TYR A 148 1.43 22.52 20.16
CA TYR A 148 0.75 22.64 18.86
C TYR A 148 -0.70 23.13 18.98
N PHE A 149 -1.39 22.73 20.06
CA PHE A 149 -2.77 23.13 20.34
C PHE A 149 -2.87 24.28 21.35
N SER A 150 -1.75 24.92 21.70
CA SER A 150 -1.78 26.15 22.48
C SER A 150 -2.44 27.27 21.69
N GLU A 151 -3.08 28.20 22.39
CA GLU A 151 -3.80 29.31 21.78
C GLU A 151 -2.89 30.17 20.88
N LYS A 152 -1.68 30.46 21.37
CA LYS A 152 -0.63 31.19 20.63
C LYS A 152 -0.26 30.48 19.33
N GLU A 153 -0.11 29.16 19.34
CA GLU A 153 0.24 28.37 18.14
C GLU A 153 -0.93 28.19 17.17
N MET A 154 -2.17 28.17 17.67
CA MET A 154 -3.36 28.18 16.82
C MET A 154 -3.51 29.51 16.08
N GLU A 155 -3.37 30.63 16.78
CA GLU A 155 -3.39 31.97 16.20
C GLU A 155 -2.24 32.17 15.21
N ARG A 156 -1.00 31.77 15.55
CA ARG A 156 0.15 31.86 14.65
C ARG A 156 -0.07 31.13 13.33
N ARG A 157 -0.71 29.94 13.36
CA ARG A 157 -0.92 29.10 12.18
C ARG A 157 -2.03 29.62 11.27
N ASN A 158 -3.11 30.15 11.83
CA ASN A 158 -4.20 30.74 11.06
C ASN A 158 -4.86 31.90 11.83
N PRO A 159 -4.33 33.12 11.68
CA PRO A 159 -4.83 34.30 12.42
C PRO A 159 -6.28 34.64 12.09
N LEU A 160 -6.67 34.53 10.81
CA LEU A 160 -8.03 34.86 10.36
C LEU A 160 -9.06 33.91 10.97
N LEU A 161 -8.79 32.59 10.94
CA LEU A 161 -9.68 31.59 11.51
C LEU A 161 -9.76 31.73 13.04
N TYR A 162 -8.64 32.05 13.68
CA TYR A 162 -8.59 32.31 15.12
C TYR A 162 -9.49 33.50 15.50
N ASP A 163 -9.39 34.62 14.78
CA ASP A 163 -10.24 35.78 15.03
C ASP A 163 -11.73 35.44 14.85
N GLN A 164 -12.05 34.67 13.80
CA GLN A 164 -13.42 34.26 13.52
C GLN A 164 -14.03 33.28 14.54
N LEU A 165 -13.24 32.44 15.21
CA LEU A 165 -13.77 31.40 16.10
C LEU A 165 -13.53 31.67 17.58
N ILE A 166 -12.49 32.43 17.91
CA ILE A 166 -12.07 32.72 19.28
C ILE A 166 -12.04 34.24 19.47
N GLY A 167 -11.28 34.97 18.64
CA GLY A 167 -11.02 36.39 18.82
C GLY A 167 -12.29 37.25 18.96
N LYS A 168 -13.30 37.06 18.09
CA LYS A 168 -14.57 37.83 18.14
C LYS A 168 -15.43 37.59 19.38
N HIS A 169 -15.18 36.49 20.09
CA HIS A 169 -15.91 36.12 21.30
C HIS A 169 -15.16 36.48 22.58
N GLN A 170 -13.91 36.93 22.47
CA GLN A 170 -13.15 37.47 23.59
C GLN A 170 -13.68 38.85 23.99
N THR A 171 -13.77 39.08 25.29
CA THR A 171 -14.04 40.40 25.85
C THR A 171 -12.88 41.36 25.59
N SER A 172 -13.14 42.66 25.69
CA SER A 172 -12.08 43.68 25.57
C SER A 172 -10.97 43.48 26.61
N GLU A 173 -11.35 43.11 27.84
CA GLU A 173 -10.42 42.87 28.94
C GLU A 173 -9.49 41.68 28.66
N GLU A 174 -10.05 40.53 28.24
CA GLU A 174 -9.26 39.33 27.88
C GLU A 174 -8.30 39.59 26.70
N ARG A 175 -8.75 40.37 25.72
CA ARG A 175 -7.92 40.74 24.57
C ARG A 175 -6.78 41.66 24.99
N GLU A 176 -7.06 42.64 25.85
CA GLU A 176 -6.03 43.54 26.40
C GLU A 176 -5.02 42.77 27.26
N ASP A 177 -5.47 41.85 28.11
CA ASP A 177 -4.61 41.01 28.94
C ASP A 177 -3.66 40.13 28.10
N LYS A 178 -4.14 39.61 26.98
CA LYS A 178 -3.34 38.78 26.06
C LYS A 178 -2.22 39.56 25.37
N TYR A 179 -2.47 40.82 24.99
CA TYR A 179 -1.50 41.68 24.29
C TYR A 179 -0.74 42.63 25.22
N LYS A 180 -0.97 42.56 26.54
CA LYS A 180 -0.10 43.23 27.51
C LYS A 180 1.30 42.69 27.33
N ILE A 181 2.18 43.53 26.80
CA ILE A 181 3.59 43.22 26.61
C ILE A 181 4.20 42.99 27.99
N ASP A 182 4.64 41.77 28.28
CA ASP A 182 5.52 41.50 29.41
C ASP A 182 6.82 42.28 29.19
N LYS A 183 6.98 43.40 29.89
CA LYS A 183 8.17 44.27 29.83
C LYS A 183 9.47 43.57 30.28
N SER A 184 9.43 42.29 30.63
CA SER A 184 10.58 41.45 30.96
C SER A 184 11.33 40.89 29.73
N ASP A 185 10.69 40.84 28.55
CA ASP A 185 11.26 40.23 27.34
C ASP A 185 11.98 41.24 26.42
N VAL A 186 11.99 42.52 26.80
CA VAL A 186 12.77 43.58 26.15
C VAL A 186 14.03 43.82 26.97
N LYS A 187 15.11 43.11 26.62
CA LYS A 187 16.45 43.35 27.17
C LYS A 187 17.50 43.33 26.08
#